data_AF-A0A955EM51-F1
#
_entry.id   AF-A0A955EM51-F1
#
_cell.length_a   1.000
_cell.length_b   1.000
_cell.length_c   1.000
_cell.angle_alpha   90.00
_cell.angle_beta   90.00
_cell.angle_gamma   90.00
#
_symmetry.space_group_name_H-M   'P 1'
#
loop_
_entity.id
_entity.type
_entity.pdbx_description
1 polymer ?
#
loop_
_entity_poly.entity_id
_entity_poly.type
_entity_poly.pdbx_seq_one_letter_code
_entity_poly.pdbx_strand_id
1 'polypeptide(L)'
;MAKKVFYDEEARRRLLAGAEILFNAIKTTMGPKGRNVVISKGYGSPTVTHDGVTVAKGIELPEDDETLGYKTGAELIKQAASKMNDVAGD
;
A
#
# COMPACT_ATOMS: atom_id res chain seq x y z
N MET A 1 15.79 16.17 13.65
CA MET A 1 16.40 15.96 12.31
C MET A 1 15.91 17.05 11.38
N ALA A 2 16.72 17.42 10.38
CA ALA A 2 16.28 18.31 9.31
C ALA A 2 15.30 17.57 8.39
N LYS A 3 14.33 18.28 7.79
CA LYS A 3 13.38 17.68 6.86
C LYS A 3 14.08 17.41 5.52
N LYS A 4 13.97 16.19 4.99
CA LYS A 4 14.40 15.86 3.63
C LYS A 4 13.34 16.26 2.62
N VAL A 5 13.77 16.82 1.49
CA VAL A 5 12.88 17.28 0.41
C VAL A 5 13.40 16.74 -0.91
N PHE A 6 12.48 16.22 -1.74
CA PHE A 6 12.76 15.70 -3.07
C PHE A 6 12.01 16.52 -4.11
N TYR A 7 12.58 16.64 -5.32
CA TYR A 7 12.03 17.48 -6.38
C TYR A 7 11.91 16.71 -7.71
N ASP A 8 11.13 17.29 -8.64
CA ASP A 8 11.01 16.88 -10.04
C ASP A 8 10.85 15.37 -10.27
N GLU A 9 11.71 14.80 -11.12
CA GLU A 9 11.65 13.39 -11.51
C GLU A 9 11.96 12.46 -10.35
N GLU A 10 12.86 12.87 -9.45
CA GLU A 10 13.25 12.06 -8.29
C GLU A 10 12.06 11.87 -7.33
N ALA A 11 11.29 12.94 -7.09
CA ALA A 11 10.08 12.88 -6.29
C ALA A 11 9.01 12.00 -6.96
N ARG A 12 8.78 12.19 -8.27
CA ARG A 12 7.81 11.39 -9.04
C ARG A 12 8.16 9.90 -9.03
N ARG A 13 9.44 9.56 -9.22
CA ARG A 13 9.90 8.16 -9.25
C ARG A 13 9.69 7.48 -7.91
N ARG A 14 10.00 8.15 -6.79
CA ARG A 14 9.79 7.59 -5.45
C ARG A 14 8.30 7.38 -5.14
N LEU A 15 7.46 8.35 -5.48
CA LEU A 15 6.01 8.24 -5.32
C LEU A 15 5.45 7.06 -6.13
N LEU A 16 5.83 6.96 -7.41
CA LEU A 16 5.37 5.88 -8.28
C LEU A 16 5.78 4.51 -7.73
N ALA A 17 7.05 4.34 -7.37
CA ALA A 17 7.53 3.08 -6.81
C ALA A 17 6.79 2.69 -5.52
N GLY A 18 6.46 3.65 -4.66
CA GLY A 18 5.62 3.44 -3.49
C GLY A 18 4.22 2.94 -3.83
N ALA A 19 3.56 3.61 -4.78
CA ALA A 19 2.23 3.24 -5.27
C ALA A 19 2.23 1.84 -5.92
N GLU A 20 3.28 1.51 -6.68
CA GLU A 20 3.45 0.21 -7.32
C GLU A 20 3.57 -0.93 -6.33
N ILE A 21 4.19 -0.72 -5.15
CA ILE A 21 4.27 -1.75 -4.11
C ILE A 21 2.86 -2.17 -3.67
N LEU A 22 2.00 -1.19 -3.35
CA LEU A 22 0.63 -1.48 -2.91
C LEU A 22 -0.19 -2.08 -4.06
N PHE A 23 -0.12 -1.47 -5.24
CA PHE A 23 -0.86 -1.93 -6.43
C PHE A 23 -0.52 -3.38 -6.77
N ASN A 24 0.77 -3.74 -6.76
CA ASN A 24 1.21 -5.09 -7.10
C ASN A 24 0.75 -6.14 -6.09
N ALA A 25 0.57 -5.77 -4.82
CA ALA A 25 -0.01 -6.67 -3.83
C ALA A 25 -1.54 -6.81 -4.03
N ILE A 26 -2.26 -5.70 -4.13
CA ILE A 26 -3.73 -5.68 -4.23
C ILE A 26 -4.20 -6.36 -5.52
N LYS A 27 -3.54 -6.11 -6.66
CA LYS A 27 -3.96 -6.68 -7.96
C LYS A 27 -3.99 -8.21 -7.95
N THR A 28 -3.24 -8.86 -7.05
CA THR A 28 -3.21 -10.32 -6.97
C THR A 28 -4.55 -10.89 -6.52
N THR A 29 -5.36 -10.11 -5.79
CA THR A 29 -6.67 -10.55 -5.28
C THR A 29 -7.82 -10.23 -6.23
N MET A 30 -7.57 -9.53 -7.33
CA MET A 30 -8.63 -9.02 -8.20
C MET A 30 -9.32 -10.14 -9.02
N GLY A 31 -10.66 -10.13 -9.00
CA GLY A 31 -11.52 -10.96 -9.83
C GLY A 31 -11.71 -12.41 -9.33
N PRO A 32 -12.50 -13.22 -10.06
CA PRO A 32 -12.91 -14.56 -9.60
C PRO A 32 -11.75 -15.57 -9.51
N LYS A 33 -10.58 -15.24 -10.10
CA LYS A 33 -9.35 -16.03 -10.03
C LYS A 33 -8.24 -15.34 -9.24
N GLY A 34 -8.58 -14.35 -8.42
CA GLY A 34 -7.62 -13.74 -7.51
C GLY A 34 -6.98 -14.79 -6.60
N ARG A 35 -5.80 -14.48 -6.08
CA ARG A 35 -5.05 -15.33 -5.15
C ARG A 35 -5.15 -14.78 -3.73
N ASN A 36 -4.93 -15.66 -2.77
CA ASN A 36 -4.84 -15.28 -1.38
C ASN A 36 -3.51 -14.57 -1.09
N VAL A 37 -3.57 -13.57 -0.23
CA VAL A 37 -2.42 -12.86 0.33
C VAL A 37 -2.32 -13.22 1.80
N VAL A 38 -1.08 -13.46 2.25
CA VAL A 38 -0.77 -13.74 3.66
C VAL A 38 -0.17 -12.49 4.28
N ILE A 39 -0.76 -12.04 5.39
CA ILE A 39 -0.36 -10.83 6.10
C ILE A 39 0.11 -11.22 7.50
N SER A 40 1.33 -10.84 7.86
CA SER A 40 1.85 -11.05 9.21
C SER A 40 1.09 -10.17 10.22
N LYS A 41 1.02 -10.65 11.46
CA LYS A 41 0.48 -9.88 12.59
C LYS A 41 1.54 -9.77 13.66
N GLY A 42 1.54 -8.65 14.41
CA GLY A 42 2.46 -8.46 15.52
C GLY A 42 2.30 -9.46 16.67
N TYR A 43 1.15 -10.14 16.74
CA TYR A 43 0.88 -11.22 17.68
C TYR A 43 -0.11 -12.23 17.09
N GLY A 44 0.02 -13.49 17.45
CA GLY A 44 -0.86 -14.59 17.01
C GLY A 44 -0.56 -15.10 15.59
N SER A 45 -1.55 -15.76 15.00
CA SER A 45 -1.42 -16.36 13.65
C SER A 45 -1.57 -15.31 12.54
N PRO A 46 -0.91 -15.51 11.38
CA PRO A 46 -1.06 -14.63 10.22
C PRO A 46 -2.49 -14.64 9.69
N THR A 47 -2.87 -13.56 9.01
CA THR A 47 -4.15 -13.48 8.28
C THR A 47 -3.95 -13.96 6.85
N VAL A 48 -4.82 -14.84 6.37
CA VAL A 48 -4.95 -15.16 4.96
C VAL A 48 -6.21 -14.48 4.44
N THR A 49 -6.09 -13.63 3.43
CA THR A 49 -7.23 -12.87 2.88
C THR A 49 -7.19 -12.83 1.36
N HIS A 50 -8.37 -12.66 0.78
CA HIS A 50 -8.59 -12.36 -0.63
C HIS A 50 -9.19 -10.95 -0.82
N ASP A 51 -9.44 -10.22 0.27
CA ASP A 51 -9.95 -8.86 0.21
C ASP A 51 -8.81 -7.86 -0.05
N GLY A 52 -8.89 -7.15 -1.18
CA GLY A 52 -7.91 -6.14 -1.59
C GLY A 52 -7.83 -4.94 -0.65
N VAL A 53 -8.92 -4.56 0.00
CA VAL A 53 -8.96 -3.45 0.97
C VAL A 53 -8.20 -3.85 2.23
N THR A 54 -8.41 -5.07 2.73
CA THR A 54 -7.63 -5.63 3.86
C THR A 54 -6.15 -5.73 3.51
N VAL A 55 -5.80 -6.14 2.29
CA VAL A 55 -4.40 -6.17 1.82
C VAL A 55 -3.78 -4.77 1.83
N ALA A 56 -4.49 -3.77 1.30
CA ALA A 56 -4.03 -2.38 1.32
C ALA A 56 -3.78 -1.87 2.75
N LYS A 57 -4.66 -2.24 3.69
CA LYS A 57 -4.56 -1.86 5.11
C LYS A 57 -3.37 -2.52 5.81
N GLY A 58 -3.07 -3.77 5.48
CA GLY A 58 -2.00 -4.55 6.11
C GLY A 58 -0.58 -4.23 5.64
N ILE A 59 -0.40 -3.47 4.56
CA ILE A 59 0.92 -3.04 4.09
C ILE A 59 1.30 -1.74 4.78
N GLU A 60 2.48 -1.74 5.40
CA GLU A 60 3.12 -0.59 6.00
C GLU A 60 4.55 -0.51 5.47
N LEU A 61 4.92 0.65 4.93
CA LEU A 61 6.29 0.94 4.54
C LEU A 61 7.02 1.61 5.71
N PRO A 62 8.32 1.33 5.91
CA PRO A 62 9.13 2.02 6.91
C PRO A 62 9.03 3.53 6.78
N GLU A 63 9.24 4.23 7.90
CA GLU A 63 9.22 5.68 7.95
C GLU A 63 10.62 6.21 8.28
N ASP A 64 11.34 6.55 7.23
CA ASP A 64 12.63 7.20 7.27
C ASP A 64 12.76 8.20 6.10
N ASP A 65 13.82 9.00 6.14
CA ASP A 65 14.09 10.04 5.15
C ASP A 65 14.23 9.49 3.71
N GLU A 66 14.69 8.24 3.53
CA GLU A 66 14.83 7.61 2.22
C GLU A 66 13.50 7.01 1.72
N THR A 67 12.68 6.52 2.64
CA THR A 67 11.39 5.88 2.36
C THR A 67 10.22 6.86 2.23
N LEU A 68 10.37 8.13 2.66
CA LEU A 68 9.32 9.15 2.66
C LEU A 68 8.50 9.21 1.35
N GLY A 69 9.17 9.25 0.19
CA GLY A 69 8.49 9.31 -1.11
C GLY A 69 7.71 8.03 -1.43
N TYR A 70 8.27 6.86 -1.10
CA TYR A 70 7.61 5.58 -1.30
C TYR A 70 6.41 5.40 -0.36
N LYS A 71 6.57 5.75 0.93
CA LYS A 71 5.48 5.74 1.91
C LYS A 71 4.33 6.64 1.46
N THR A 72 4.63 7.85 0.99
CA THR A 72 3.61 8.78 0.49
C THR A 72 2.87 8.19 -0.71
N GLY A 73 3.58 7.57 -1.65
CA GLY A 73 2.98 6.90 -2.81
C GLY A 73 2.06 5.74 -2.42
N ALA A 74 2.49 4.91 -1.48
CA ALA A 74 1.72 3.82 -0.91
C ALA A 74 0.44 4.32 -0.21
N GLU A 75 0.55 5.35 0.63
CA GLU A 75 -0.58 5.93 1.36
C GLU A 75 -1.64 6.53 0.41
N LEU A 76 -1.24 7.11 -0.73
CA LEU A 76 -2.20 7.58 -1.74
C LEU A 76 -3.10 6.44 -2.27
N ILE A 77 -2.51 5.27 -2.56
CA ILE A 77 -3.28 4.11 -3.02
C ILE A 77 -4.16 3.55 -1.89
N LYS A 78 -3.64 3.53 -0.66
CA LYS A 78 -4.37 3.09 0.53
C LYS A 78 -5.61 3.94 0.80
N GLN A 79 -5.48 5.26 0.65
CA GLN A 79 -6.58 6.21 0.77
C GLN A 79 -7.61 6.04 -0.34
N ALA A 80 -7.16 5.84 -1.58
CA ALA A 80 -8.06 5.58 -2.70
C ALA A 80 -8.90 4.31 -2.49
N ALA A 81 -8.26 3.21 -2.06
CA ALA A 81 -8.93 1.95 -1.74
C ALA A 81 -9.93 2.10 -0.58
N SER A 82 -9.53 2.79 0.50
CA SER A 82 -10.40 3.00 1.66
C SER A 82 -11.63 3.82 1.30
N LYS A 83 -11.45 4.90 0.53
CA LYS A 83 -12.56 5.77 0.11
C LYS A 83 -13.53 5.05 -0.83
N MET A 84 -13.01 4.18 -1.71
CA MET A 84 -13.86 3.39 -2.60
C MET A 84 -14.71 2.41 -1.80
N ASN A 85 -14.10 1.69 -0.85
CA ASN A 85 -14.81 0.81 0.07
C ASN A 85 -15.87 1.54 0.91
N ASP A 86 -15.61 2.77 1.37
CA ASP A 86 -16.59 3.54 2.14
C ASP A 86 -17.83 3.93 1.30
N VAL A 87 -17.68 4.07 -0.01
CA VAL A 87 -18.77 4.47 -0.93
C VAL A 87 -19.49 3.25 -1.51
N ALA A 88 -18.75 2.21 -1.89
CA ALA A 88 -19.27 1.08 -2.65
C ALA A 88 -19.36 -0.23 -1.82
N GLY A 89 -18.67 -0.31 -0.67
CA GLY A 89 -18.57 -1.52 0.14
C GLY A 89 -17.64 -2.59 -0.41
N ASP A 90 -16.96 -2.30 -1.53
CA ASP A 90 -15.98 -3.14 -2.24
C ASP A 90 -14.93 -2.22 -2.91
#